data_AF-A0A925AA71-F1
#
_entry.id   AF-A0A925AA71-F1
#
_cell.length_a   1.000
_cell.length_b   1.000
_cell.length_c   1.000
_cell.angle_alpha   90.00
_cell.angle_beta   90.00
_cell.angle_gamma   90.00
#
_symmetry.space_group_name_H-M   'P 1'
#
loop_
_entity.id
_entity.type
_entity.pdbx_description
1 polymer ?
#
loop_
_entity_poly.entity_id
_entity_poly.type
_entity_poly.pdbx_seq_one_letter_code
_entity_poly.pdbx_strand_id
1 'polypeptide(L)'
;MDRINTHGHYTCGKCEECKANDAPANCRWATKAEQVRNQASNRYYTHDGKTLILKDWARLSGINYLTLWNRLNVGMAFADAISIKRYDRKAITRAKPR
;
A
#
# COMPACT_ATOMS: atom_id res chain seq x y z
N MET A 1 5.04 17.81 2.50
CA MET A 1 4.30 18.33 1.33
C MET A 1 4.21 17.21 0.31
N ASP A 2 3.01 16.90 -0.18
CA ASP A 2 2.72 15.80 -1.11
C ASP A 2 1.79 16.28 -2.22
N ARG A 3 1.79 15.60 -3.38
CA ARG A 3 0.86 15.91 -4.48
C ARG A 3 -0.45 15.15 -4.30
N ILE A 4 -1.60 15.78 -4.49
CA ILE A 4 -2.91 15.13 -4.41
C ILE A 4 -3.04 14.10 -5.54
N ASN A 5 -2.71 14.51 -6.76
CA ASN A 5 -2.57 13.69 -7.94
C ASN A 5 -1.07 13.52 -8.28
N THR A 6 -0.61 12.28 -8.22
CA THR A 6 0.78 11.87 -8.48
C THR A 6 1.24 12.11 -9.91
N HIS A 7 0.31 12.13 -10.87
CA HIS A 7 0.59 12.39 -12.28
C HIS A 7 0.55 13.88 -12.63
N GLY A 8 0.13 14.74 -11.69
CA GLY A 8 0.07 16.18 -11.89
C GLY A 8 1.35 16.92 -11.49
N HIS A 9 1.43 18.18 -11.92
CA HIS A 9 2.45 19.14 -11.51
C HIS A 9 2.21 19.66 -10.09
N TYR A 10 3.23 20.25 -9.46
CA TYR A 10 3.07 20.92 -8.17
C TYR A 10 2.40 22.28 -8.38
N THR A 11 1.09 22.33 -8.25
CA THR A 11 0.29 23.55 -8.45
C THR A 11 -0.32 24.01 -7.13
N CYS A 12 -0.25 25.32 -6.87
CA CYS A 12 -0.89 25.91 -5.70
C CYS A 12 -2.37 26.28 -5.95
N GLY A 13 -2.79 26.35 -7.21
CA GLY A 13 -4.15 26.71 -7.63
C GLY A 13 -4.55 28.16 -7.36
N LYS A 14 -3.60 29.01 -6.95
CA LYS A 14 -3.87 30.38 -6.48
C LYS A 14 -3.00 31.46 -7.13
N CYS A 15 -1.80 31.12 -7.62
CA CYS A 15 -0.93 32.08 -8.31
C CYS A 15 -1.50 32.46 -9.68
N GLU A 16 -1.04 33.58 -10.23
CA GLU A 16 -1.47 34.10 -11.53
C GLU A 16 -1.26 33.09 -12.65
N GLU A 17 -0.12 32.39 -12.63
CA GLU A 17 0.18 31.31 -13.59
C GLU A 17 -0.81 30.14 -13.48
N CYS A 18 -1.16 29.70 -12.27
CA CYS A 18 -2.15 28.63 -12.09
C CYS A 18 -3.55 29.08 -12.54
N LYS A 19 -3.93 30.34 -12.30
CA LYS A 19 -5.22 30.89 -12.76
C LYS A 19 -5.27 31.02 -14.29
N ALA A 20 -4.17 31.43 -14.91
CA ALA A 20 -4.06 31.52 -16.36
C ALA A 20 -4.15 30.15 -17.05
N ASN A 21 -3.65 29.10 -16.39
CA ASN A 21 -3.65 27.73 -16.91
C ASN A 21 -4.84 26.87 -16.42
N ASP A 22 -5.83 27.46 -15.74
CA ASP A 22 -6.96 26.75 -15.08
C ASP A 22 -6.50 25.53 -14.24
N ALA A 23 -5.33 25.67 -13.60
CA ALA A 23 -4.68 24.59 -12.89
C ALA A 23 -5.17 24.53 -11.43
N PRO A 24 -5.90 23.47 -11.01
CA PRO A 24 -6.37 23.36 -9.63
C PRO A 24 -5.20 23.13 -8.66
N ALA A 25 -5.43 23.33 -7.36
CA ALA A 25 -4.43 23.06 -6.34
C ALA A 25 -4.13 21.56 -6.26
N ASN A 26 -2.88 21.18 -6.51
CA ASN A 26 -2.41 19.79 -6.46
C ASN A 26 -1.47 19.52 -5.28
N CYS A 27 -1.11 20.52 -4.48
CA CYS A 27 -0.23 20.36 -3.33
C CYS A 27 -1.04 20.28 -2.02
N ARG A 28 -0.72 19.31 -1.17
CA ARG A 28 -1.26 19.22 0.21
C ARG A 28 -0.19 18.92 1.24
N TRP A 29 -0.47 19.24 2.49
CA TRP A 29 0.27 18.72 3.63
C TRP A 29 -0.26 17.31 3.93
N ALA A 30 0.62 16.32 3.94
CA ALA A 30 0.26 14.92 4.17
C ALA A 30 1.25 14.32 5.17
N THR A 31 0.76 13.39 5.97
CA THR A 31 1.59 12.55 6.84
C THR A 31 2.44 11.59 6.02
N LYS A 32 3.51 11.07 6.63
CA LYS A 32 4.36 10.05 6.00
C LYS A 32 3.56 8.81 5.56
N ALA A 33 2.53 8.43 6.31
CA ALA A 33 1.68 7.30 5.97
C ALA A 33 0.83 7.56 4.72
N GLU A 34 0.24 8.75 4.62
CA GLU A 34 -0.55 9.16 3.45
C GLU A 34 0.32 9.29 2.21
N GLN A 35 1.49 9.92 2.33
CA GLN A 35 2.44 10.04 1.23
C GLN A 35 2.88 8.66 0.72
N VAL A 36 3.14 7.69 1.62
CA VAL A 36 3.50 6.33 1.22
C VAL A 36 2.37 5.64 0.47
N ARG A 37 1.11 5.80 0.88
CA ARG A 37 -0.04 5.23 0.14
C ARG A 37 -0.21 5.86 -1.24
N ASN A 38 0.12 7.13 -1.35
CA ASN A 38 0.03 7.90 -2.57
C ASN A 38 1.24 7.71 -3.51
N GLN A 39 2.11 6.71 -3.30
CA GLN A 39 3.20 6.45 -4.23
C GLN A 39 2.68 5.68 -5.45
N ALA A 40 2.96 6.19 -6.65
CA ALA A 40 2.61 5.54 -7.92
C ALA A 40 3.27 4.15 -8.10
N SER A 41 4.38 3.90 -7.40
CA SER A 41 5.07 2.60 -7.38
C SER A 41 4.34 1.53 -6.55
N ASN A 42 3.29 1.89 -5.82
CA ASN A 42 2.53 0.92 -5.05
C ASN A 42 1.77 -0.05 -5.95
N ARG A 43 1.89 -1.34 -5.64
CA ARG A 43 1.12 -2.39 -6.30
C ARG A 43 -0.25 -2.53 -5.63
N TYR A 44 -1.29 -2.25 -6.39
CA TYR A 44 -2.69 -2.43 -5.99
C TYR A 44 -3.16 -3.83 -6.36
N TYR A 45 -3.88 -4.46 -5.44
CA TYR A 45 -4.45 -5.79 -5.61
C TYR A 45 -5.94 -5.74 -5.28
N THR A 46 -6.74 -6.30 -6.16
CA THR A 46 -8.19 -6.41 -6.00
C THR A 46 -8.54 -7.81 -5.53
N HIS A 47 -9.21 -7.90 -4.38
CA HIS A 47 -9.72 -9.15 -3.83
C HIS A 47 -10.96 -8.87 -2.99
N ASP A 48 -11.99 -9.72 -3.11
CA ASP A 48 -13.25 -9.60 -2.38
C ASP A 48 -13.91 -8.20 -2.50
N GLY A 49 -13.95 -7.66 -3.72
CA GLY A 49 -14.53 -6.34 -4.02
C GLY A 49 -13.74 -5.13 -3.48
N LYS A 50 -12.57 -5.34 -2.86
CA LYS A 50 -11.72 -4.28 -2.33
C LYS A 50 -10.41 -4.18 -3.11
N THR A 51 -10.02 -2.96 -3.46
CA THR A 51 -8.73 -2.66 -4.11
C THR A 51 -7.83 -1.94 -3.12
N LEU A 52 -6.76 -2.59 -2.68
CA LEU A 52 -5.84 -2.04 -1.69
C LEU A 52 -4.39 -2.27 -2.09
N ILE A 53 -3.47 -1.49 -1.54
CA ILE A 53 -2.04 -1.72 -1.70
C ILE A 53 -1.61 -2.96 -0.92
N LEU A 54 -0.55 -3.62 -1.39
CA LEU A 54 0.00 -4.82 -0.77
C LEU A 54 0.27 -4.69 0.75
N LYS A 55 0.69 -3.50 1.18
CA LYS A 55 0.98 -3.21 2.59
C LYS A 55 -0.29 -3.18 3.46
N ASP A 56 -1.39 -2.65 2.92
CA ASP A 56 -2.67 -2.66 3.62
C ASP A 56 -3.25 -4.08 3.62
N TRP A 57 -3.09 -4.86 2.54
CA TRP A 57 -3.42 -6.29 2.52
C TRP A 57 -2.63 -7.12 3.53
N ALA A 58 -1.33 -6.86 3.68
CA ALA A 58 -0.49 -7.47 4.70
C ALA A 58 -1.01 -7.20 6.12
N ARG A 59 -1.42 -5.94 6.39
CA ARG A 59 -2.03 -5.55 7.67
C ARG A 59 -3.38 -6.23 7.90
N LEU A 60 -4.27 -6.27 6.90
CA LEU A 60 -5.59 -6.90 7.01
C LEU A 60 -5.50 -8.41 7.22
N SER A 61 -4.58 -9.07 6.50
CA SER A 61 -4.42 -10.52 6.55
C SER A 61 -3.59 -10.99 7.76
N GLY A 62 -2.94 -10.06 8.47
CA GLY A 62 -2.02 -10.36 9.57
C GLY A 62 -0.72 -11.04 9.11
N ILE A 63 -0.37 -10.92 7.83
CA ILE A 63 0.83 -11.52 7.24
C ILE A 63 1.90 -10.44 7.11
N ASN A 64 3.16 -10.78 7.40
CA ASN A 64 4.25 -9.85 7.21
C ASN A 64 4.36 -9.43 5.73
N TYR A 65 4.50 -8.13 5.47
CA TYR A 65 4.60 -7.56 4.12
C TYR A 65 5.64 -8.26 3.23
N LEU A 66 6.84 -8.52 3.74
CA LEU A 66 7.90 -9.20 2.97
C LEU A 66 7.52 -10.65 2.64
N THR A 67 6.79 -11.32 3.54
CA THR A 67 6.28 -12.66 3.28
C THR A 67 5.25 -12.64 2.16
N LEU A 68 4.32 -11.69 2.20
CA LEU A 68 3.30 -11.54 1.16
C LEU A 68 3.93 -11.16 -0.18
N TRP A 69 4.89 -10.24 -0.19
CA TRP A 69 5.63 -9.85 -1.39
C TRP A 69 6.42 -11.02 -2.01
N ASN A 70 7.14 -11.80 -1.20
CA ASN A 70 7.86 -12.98 -1.69
C ASN A 70 6.93 -14.02 -2.31
N ARG A 71 5.73 -14.24 -1.73
CA ARG A 71 4.74 -15.17 -2.30
C ARG A 71 4.31 -14.76 -3.69
N LEU A 72 4.00 -13.47 -3.87
CA LEU A 72 3.60 -12.94 -5.17
C LEU A 72 4.74 -12.96 -6.19
N ASN A 73 5.98 -12.72 -5.76
CA ASN A 73 7.14 -12.79 -6.65
C ASN A 73 7.44 -14.21 -7.15
N VAL A 74 7.13 -15.23 -6.36
CA VAL A 74 7.26 -16.65 -6.76
C VAL A 74 6.09 -17.09 -7.66
N GLY A 75 5.12 -16.21 -7.91
CA GLY A 75 3.97 -16.49 -8.78
C GLY A 75 2.77 -17.13 -8.06
N MET A 76 2.72 -17.06 -6.73
CA MET A 76 1.55 -17.51 -5.96
C MET A 76 0.33 -16.63 -6.27
N ALA A 77 -0.84 -17.25 -6.43
CA ALA A 77 -2.08 -16.51 -6.61
C ALA A 77 -2.37 -15.61 -5.40
N PHE A 78 -2.92 -14.42 -5.65
CA PHE A 78 -3.11 -13.42 -4.60
C PHE A 78 -4.02 -13.92 -3.47
N ALA A 79 -5.09 -14.63 -3.80
CA ALA A 79 -6.02 -15.23 -2.83
C ALA A 79 -5.32 -16.22 -1.88
N ASP A 80 -4.46 -17.08 -2.41
CA ASP A 80 -3.68 -18.03 -1.60
C ASP A 80 -2.63 -17.30 -0.76
N ALA A 81 -2.00 -16.30 -1.34
CA ALA A 81 -0.94 -15.53 -0.70
C ALA A 81 -1.43 -14.81 0.57
N ILE A 82 -2.69 -14.34 0.60
CA ILE A 82 -3.31 -13.72 1.77
C ILE A 82 -3.96 -14.73 2.74
N SER A 83 -4.31 -15.93 2.26
CA SER A 83 -4.95 -16.97 3.07
C SER A 83 -3.95 -17.70 3.97
N ILE A 84 -2.76 -18.00 3.45
CA ILE A 84 -1.76 -18.82 4.16
C ILE A 84 -1.13 -18.00 5.29
N LYS A 85 -1.64 -18.12 6.52
CA LYS A 85 -0.92 -17.60 7.70
C LYS A 85 0.28 -18.51 7.96
N ARG A 86 1.48 -17.95 8.13
CA ARG A 86 2.65 -18.76 8.53
C ARG A 86 2.30 -19.48 9.82
N TYR A 87 2.48 -20.81 9.85
CA TYR A 87 2.33 -21.61 11.06
C TYR A 87 3.18 -20.99 12.17
N ASP A 88 2.57 -20.66 13.30
CA ASP A 88 3.26 -19.99 14.40
C ASP A 88 4.33 -20.93 14.97
N ARG A 89 5.60 -20.62 14.72
CA ARG A 89 6.73 -21.37 15.29
C ARG A 89 6.71 -21.35 16.82
N LYS A 90 6.06 -20.36 17.47
CA LYS A 90 5.92 -20.30 18.93
C LYS A 90 4.92 -21.32 19.49
N ALA A 91 3.95 -21.76 18.69
CA ALA A 91 3.04 -22.84 19.06
C ALA A 91 3.79 -24.19 19.10
N ILE A 92 4.73 -24.40 18.17
CA ILE A 92 5.53 -25.64 18.08
C ILE A 92 6.48 -25.77 19.28
N THR A 93 7.13 -24.68 19.72
CA THR A 93 8.07 -24.75 20.85
C THR A 93 7.39 -24.98 22.21
N ARG A 94 6.09 -24.69 22.32
CA ARG A 94 5.28 -24.98 23.53
C ARG A 94 4.80 -26.44 23.62
N ALA A 95 4.89 -27.20 22.53
CA ALA A 95 4.40 -28.57 22.42
C ALA A 95 5.50 -29.64 22.52
N LYS A 96 6.74 -29.26 22.82
CA LYS A 96 7.84 -30.21 23.04
C LYS A 96 7.78 -30.70 24.50
N PRO A 97 7.46 -31.98 24.78
CA PRO A 97 7.63 -32.50 26.13
C PRO A 97 9.13 -32.50 26.48
N ARG A 98 9.45 -32.24 27.76
CA ARG A 98 10.82 -32.37 28.28
C ARG A 98 11.30 -33.80 28.18
#